data_AF-A0A7J6M6R0-F1
#
_entry.id   AF-A0A7J6M6R0-F1
#
_cell.length_a   1.000
_cell.length_b   1.000
_cell.length_c   1.000
_cell.angle_alpha   90.00
_cell.angle_beta   90.00
_cell.angle_gamma   90.00
#
_symmetry.space_group_name_H-M   'P 1'
#
loop_
_entity.id
_entity.type
_entity.pdbx_description
1 polymer ?
#
loop_
_entity_poly.entity_id
_entity_poly.type
_entity_poly.pdbx_seq_one_letter_code
_entity_poly.pdbx_strand_id
1 'polypeptide(L)'
;MTALTGGELSSPPSERRRPSRRLSPSMRKAYHCKPAINHRSRGLPERLLWHSDGSPSDRNNRYSSSSGRGDSSPFEVGPFDLSPTGKRLNLARAATYIGVVDRQETLGGPEEEIQEPFEWSITAVGSYSCHRNSTASDTYIVVPGLPPVYSPPETEQEVQLEKNLEGPEDVLMHFDLSYPLRAARRVIDHCTPDFDWSKVDLVTNRGTLCDLLRFIGALTSPNQKSKPFEFPLNGAINGEPATVECSYRHHTSYREYKNSFKMAMTSNPPGSEGLYRHHRFSLLKLGHLNVVVRAEVDAIVKEVENNNVHLHDDEWKFCDEGRCAVWTQEAGAFNPNDTTVELKCRTLKCPRAGFKAAYYQMALGDSDKLAVGRHQDGHLVKVEEFTLAEVHEKATDNIDKRWAQLGRLLEELLDLSYGRLSSIVWNGKSSKLIVKARRNEWA
;
A
#
# COMPACT_ATOMS: atom_id res chain seq x y z
N MET A 1 -73.69 -28.85 27.59
CA MET A 1 -73.17 -29.09 28.95
C MET A 1 -72.22 -27.96 29.29
N THR A 2 -72.50 -27.36 30.43
CA THR A 2 -71.91 -26.19 31.08
C THR A 2 -70.44 -26.42 31.47
N ALA A 3 -69.58 -25.41 31.35
CA ALA A 3 -68.69 -24.94 32.44
C ALA A 3 -67.78 -23.79 32.00
N LEU A 4 -67.77 -22.76 32.84
CA LEU A 4 -66.89 -21.59 32.90
C LEU A 4 -65.62 -21.93 33.70
N THR A 5 -64.49 -21.29 33.35
CA THR A 5 -63.42 -20.71 34.22
C THR A 5 -62.30 -20.19 33.28
N GLY A 6 -61.59 -19.07 33.46
CA GLY A 6 -61.41 -18.13 34.56
C GLY A 6 -59.89 -17.95 34.84
N GLY A 7 -59.34 -16.73 34.63
CA GLY A 7 -58.02 -16.23 35.11
C GLY A 7 -56.78 -16.78 34.37
N GLU A 8 -55.65 -16.10 34.20
CA GLU A 8 -55.09 -14.88 34.77
C GLU A 8 -54.14 -14.20 33.74
N LEU A 9 -54.10 -12.85 33.75
CA LEU A 9 -53.13 -12.03 33.03
C LEU A 9 -51.84 -11.96 33.86
N SER A 10 -50.73 -12.49 33.33
CA SER A 10 -49.39 -12.32 33.88
C SER A 10 -48.72 -11.06 33.31
N SER A 11 -48.43 -10.11 34.20
CA SER A 11 -47.64 -8.91 33.93
C SER A 11 -46.19 -9.26 33.55
N PRO A 12 -45.52 -8.46 32.68
CA PRO A 12 -44.11 -8.67 32.37
C PRO A 12 -43.22 -8.20 33.54
N PRO A 13 -42.03 -8.81 33.72
CA PRO A 13 -41.11 -8.45 34.79
C PRO A 13 -40.43 -7.11 34.54
N SER A 14 -40.37 -6.32 35.60
CA SER A 14 -39.72 -5.02 35.74
C SER A 14 -38.27 -4.99 35.23
N GLU A 15 -37.96 -4.00 34.40
CA GLU A 15 -36.61 -3.62 34.00
C GLU A 15 -35.72 -3.36 35.21
N ARG A 16 -34.65 -4.16 35.35
CA ARG A 16 -33.54 -3.85 36.24
C ARG A 16 -32.71 -2.71 35.62
N ARG A 17 -32.81 -1.52 36.23
CA ARG A 17 -31.91 -0.38 36.00
C ARG A 17 -30.45 -0.84 36.13
N ARG A 18 -29.71 -0.78 35.02
CA ARG A 18 -28.24 -0.85 35.03
C ARG A 18 -27.66 0.50 35.50
N PRO A 19 -26.55 0.51 36.25
CA PRO A 19 -25.91 1.74 36.68
C PRO A 19 -25.29 2.46 35.47
N SER A 20 -25.58 3.75 35.35
CA SER A 20 -24.97 4.65 34.36
C SER A 20 -23.47 4.75 34.60
N ARG A 21 -22.66 4.04 33.81
CA ARG A 21 -21.23 4.33 33.68
C ARG A 21 -21.09 5.65 32.93
N ARG A 22 -20.57 6.66 33.61
CA ARG A 22 -20.08 7.90 32.99
C ARG A 22 -18.94 7.53 32.04
N LEU A 23 -19.19 7.64 30.74
CA LEU A 23 -18.13 7.70 29.74
C LEU A 23 -17.45 9.07 29.88
N SER A 24 -16.12 9.04 30.00
CA SER A 24 -15.28 10.23 29.96
C SER A 24 -15.40 10.91 28.58
N PRO A 25 -15.36 12.26 28.50
CA PRO A 25 -15.35 12.94 27.21
C PRO A 25 -14.04 12.64 26.48
N SER A 26 -14.15 11.91 25.37
CA SER A 26 -13.12 11.84 24.33
C SER A 26 -12.85 13.27 23.86
N MET A 27 -11.65 13.79 24.14
CA MET A 27 -11.17 15.06 23.58
C MET A 27 -10.91 14.88 22.08
N ARG A 28 -11.95 14.98 21.26
CA ARG A 28 -11.78 15.32 19.85
C ARG A 28 -11.38 16.79 19.79
N LYS A 29 -10.13 17.07 19.39
CA LYS A 29 -9.73 18.44 19.01
C LYS A 29 -10.48 18.80 17.72
N ALA A 30 -11.60 19.49 17.85
CA ALA A 30 -12.30 20.08 16.71
C ALA A 30 -11.50 21.30 16.23
N TYR A 31 -10.77 21.16 15.12
CA TYR A 31 -10.03 22.27 14.51
C TYR A 31 -10.94 23.01 13.53
N HIS A 32 -11.50 24.14 13.95
CA HIS A 32 -12.15 25.09 13.06
C HIS A 32 -11.11 26.10 12.54
N CYS A 33 -10.88 26.14 11.22
CA CYS A 33 -10.11 27.23 10.60
C CYS A 33 -10.81 27.69 9.31
N LYS A 34 -10.83 29.02 9.11
CA LYS A 34 -11.47 29.70 7.96
C LYS A 34 -10.49 29.81 6.79
N PRO A 35 -10.94 29.68 5.53
CA PRO A 35 -10.06 29.73 4.37
C PRO A 35 -9.67 31.16 3.99
N ALA A 36 -8.40 31.37 3.64
CA ALA A 36 -7.92 32.54 2.92
C ALA A 36 -7.58 32.11 1.49
N ILE A 37 -8.32 32.67 0.52
CA ILE A 37 -8.18 32.42 -0.92
C ILE A 37 -7.19 33.45 -1.49
N ASN A 38 -6.23 33.00 -2.29
CA ASN A 38 -5.64 33.82 -3.35
C ASN A 38 -5.11 32.93 -4.48
N HIS A 39 -5.80 32.96 -5.63
CA HIS A 39 -5.34 32.35 -6.88
C HIS A 39 -4.73 33.42 -7.80
N ARG A 40 -3.51 33.17 -8.28
CA ARG A 40 -3.04 33.69 -9.57
C ARG A 40 -2.28 32.59 -10.30
N SER A 41 -2.85 32.14 -11.41
CA SER A 41 -2.25 31.24 -12.38
C SER A 41 -1.35 32.00 -13.35
N ARG A 42 -0.18 31.43 -13.66
CA ARG A 42 0.61 31.77 -14.85
C ARG A 42 1.06 30.47 -15.52
N GLY A 43 0.89 30.41 -16.84
CA GLY A 43 1.11 29.24 -17.67
C GLY A 43 2.59 28.83 -17.81
N LEU A 44 2.79 27.57 -18.20
CA LEU A 44 4.09 26.96 -18.49
C LEU A 44 4.28 26.78 -20.01
N PRO A 45 5.53 26.82 -20.51
CA PRO A 45 5.86 26.65 -21.93
C PRO A 45 6.11 25.18 -22.33
N GLU A 46 6.12 24.97 -23.66
CA GLU A 46 6.14 23.71 -24.41
C GLU A 46 7.41 22.83 -24.27
N ARG A 47 7.11 21.52 -24.31
CA ARG A 47 7.84 20.31 -24.77
C ARG A 47 9.31 20.39 -25.21
N LEU A 48 10.09 19.42 -24.71
CA LEU A 48 11.23 18.80 -25.42
C LEU A 48 10.88 17.36 -25.81
N LEU A 49 10.88 17.08 -27.11
CA LEU A 49 10.82 15.75 -27.72
C LEU A 49 12.23 15.15 -27.78
N TRP A 50 12.41 13.91 -27.33
CA TRP A 50 13.62 13.13 -27.59
C TRP A 50 13.38 12.16 -28.75
N HIS A 51 14.18 12.29 -29.81
CA HIS A 51 14.29 11.30 -30.87
C HIS A 51 15.24 10.18 -30.45
N SER A 52 14.83 8.93 -30.63
CA SER A 52 15.69 7.75 -30.47
C SER A 52 15.94 7.12 -31.83
N ASP A 53 17.16 7.25 -32.34
CA ASP A 53 17.67 6.49 -33.48
C ASP A 53 18.79 5.56 -33.01
N GLY A 54 18.80 4.32 -33.51
CA GLY A 54 20.00 3.48 -33.55
C GLY A 54 19.83 2.04 -33.05
N SER A 55 19.54 1.13 -33.98
CA SER A 55 19.64 -0.33 -33.83
C SER A 55 21.09 -0.84 -34.10
N PRO A 56 21.37 -2.15 -34.20
CA PRO A 56 22.10 -2.90 -33.17
C PRO A 56 23.47 -3.42 -33.67
N SER A 57 24.35 -3.83 -32.76
CA SER A 57 25.47 -4.68 -33.14
C SER A 57 25.72 -5.78 -32.11
N ASP A 58 25.64 -7.00 -32.62
CA ASP A 58 26.06 -8.26 -32.03
C ASP A 58 27.40 -8.18 -31.30
N ARG A 59 27.50 -8.91 -30.19
CA ARG A 59 28.70 -9.67 -29.83
C ARG A 59 28.39 -10.77 -28.82
N ASN A 60 28.59 -12.00 -29.29
CA ASN A 60 28.85 -13.20 -28.50
C ASN A 60 29.81 -12.92 -27.33
N ASN A 61 29.50 -13.44 -26.15
CA ASN A 61 30.53 -13.97 -25.28
C ASN A 61 29.99 -15.03 -24.32
N ARG A 62 30.47 -16.26 -24.51
CA ARG A 62 30.48 -17.34 -23.51
C ARG A 62 31.37 -16.89 -22.36
N TYR A 63 30.90 -16.97 -21.12
CA TYR A 63 31.82 -17.17 -19.99
C TYR A 63 31.24 -18.13 -18.96
N SER A 64 32.00 -19.20 -18.80
CA SER A 64 31.97 -20.23 -17.80
C SER A 64 32.24 -19.70 -16.39
N SER A 65 31.65 -20.39 -15.44
CA SER A 65 31.86 -20.34 -14.00
C SER A 65 33.34 -20.38 -13.59
N SER A 66 33.76 -19.40 -12.79
CA SER A 66 34.80 -19.61 -11.78
C SER A 66 34.65 -18.63 -10.62
N SER A 67 34.79 -19.18 -9.43
CA SER A 67 34.87 -18.52 -8.13
C SER A 67 36.11 -17.63 -8.06
N GLY A 68 35.92 -16.32 -7.90
CA GLY A 68 36.98 -15.35 -7.61
C GLY A 68 36.55 -14.43 -6.48
N ARG A 69 37.25 -14.52 -5.35
CA ARG A 69 37.19 -13.53 -4.26
C ARG A 69 37.73 -12.20 -4.84
N GLY A 70 36.86 -11.20 -4.95
CA GLY A 70 37.22 -9.84 -5.30
C GLY A 70 37.01 -8.94 -4.09
N ASP A 71 38.10 -8.35 -3.61
CA ASP A 71 38.13 -7.30 -2.58
C ASP A 71 37.25 -6.13 -2.98
N SER A 72 36.19 -5.90 -2.21
CA SER A 72 35.44 -4.65 -2.22
C SER A 72 36.02 -3.72 -1.16
N SER A 73 36.72 -2.69 -1.63
CA SER A 73 37.07 -1.48 -0.89
C SER A 73 35.88 -0.99 -0.04
N PRO A 74 36.06 -0.75 1.28
CA PRO A 74 35.01 -0.19 2.11
C PRO A 74 34.94 1.32 1.87
N PHE A 75 33.76 1.82 1.49
CA PHE A 75 33.40 3.20 1.77
C PHE A 75 33.33 3.38 3.29
N GLU A 76 34.44 3.79 3.88
CA GLU A 76 34.46 4.31 5.25
C GLU A 76 33.72 5.64 5.28
N VAL A 77 32.49 5.62 5.81
CA VAL A 77 31.88 6.82 6.34
C VAL A 77 32.61 7.11 7.65
N GLY A 78 33.50 8.10 7.62
CA GLY A 78 34.32 8.48 8.76
C GLY A 78 33.49 8.82 10.01
N PRO A 79 34.09 8.70 11.20
CA PRO A 79 33.42 9.00 12.46
C PRO A 79 32.97 10.47 12.51
N PHE A 80 31.80 10.69 13.08
CA PHE A 80 31.27 12.02 13.38
C PHE A 80 32.29 12.80 14.22
N ASP A 81 32.99 13.73 13.59
CA ASP A 81 33.84 14.69 14.30
C ASP A 81 32.94 15.76 14.95
N LEU A 82 32.75 15.64 16.26
CA LEU A 82 32.13 16.64 17.13
C LEU A 82 33.18 17.63 17.64
N SER A 83 34.07 18.12 16.76
CA SER A 83 35.04 19.15 17.13
C SER A 83 34.39 20.55 17.21
N PRO A 84 34.79 21.43 18.16
CA PRO A 84 34.08 22.68 18.46
C PRO A 84 34.24 23.80 17.43
N THR A 85 34.89 23.56 16.29
CA THR A 85 35.26 24.60 15.30
C THR A 85 34.43 24.59 14.01
N GLY A 86 33.44 23.70 13.88
CA GLY A 86 32.56 23.58 12.71
C GLY A 86 31.35 24.55 12.63
N LYS A 87 31.44 25.78 13.16
CA LYS A 87 30.28 26.69 13.34
C LYS A 87 29.68 27.33 12.07
N ARG A 88 30.04 26.89 10.85
CA ARG A 88 29.44 27.39 9.60
C ARG A 88 28.77 26.33 8.71
N LEU A 89 28.87 25.05 9.06
CA LEU A 89 27.98 24.02 8.53
C LEU A 89 26.81 23.85 9.51
N ASN A 90 25.57 23.91 9.00
CA ASN A 90 24.32 23.42 9.61
C ASN A 90 23.23 24.41 10.05
N LEU A 91 23.29 25.72 9.78
CA LEU A 91 22.07 26.54 9.89
C LEU A 91 21.06 26.23 8.77
N ALA A 92 21.54 25.98 7.54
CA ALA A 92 20.69 25.56 6.42
C ALA A 92 20.17 24.12 6.55
N ARG A 93 20.90 23.21 7.24
CA ARG A 93 20.45 21.84 7.52
C ARG A 93 19.52 21.77 8.74
N ALA A 94 19.70 22.63 9.74
CA ALA A 94 18.78 22.74 10.88
C ALA A 94 17.38 23.24 10.44
N ALA A 95 17.31 24.08 9.40
CA ALA A 95 16.05 24.61 8.86
C ALA A 95 15.15 23.57 8.14
N THR A 96 15.62 22.33 7.96
CA THR A 96 14.87 21.24 7.31
C THR A 96 14.35 20.19 8.27
N TYR A 97 14.56 20.33 9.58
CA TYR A 97 14.19 19.31 10.56
C TYR A 97 12.88 19.67 11.26
N ILE A 98 11.89 18.79 11.19
CA ILE A 98 10.61 18.96 11.89
C ILE A 98 10.63 18.24 13.24
N GLY A 99 11.13 17.00 13.25
CA GLY A 99 11.14 16.18 14.46
C GLY A 99 11.82 14.82 14.25
N VAL A 100 11.92 14.06 15.32
CA VAL A 100 12.31 12.64 15.31
C VAL A 100 11.30 11.87 16.12
N VAL A 101 10.93 10.71 15.57
CA VAL A 101 10.15 9.70 16.26
C VAL A 101 11.12 8.61 16.71
N ASP A 102 11.29 8.41 18.02
CA ASP A 102 12.12 7.34 18.55
C ASP A 102 11.28 6.09 18.82
N ARG A 103 11.68 4.98 18.21
CA ARG A 103 10.99 3.69 18.29
C ARG A 103 10.75 3.23 19.73
N GLN A 104 11.68 3.45 20.65
CA GLN A 104 11.53 2.99 22.03
C GLN A 104 10.54 3.85 22.80
N GLU A 105 10.55 5.16 22.56
CA GLU A 105 9.67 6.12 23.21
C GLU A 105 8.23 6.00 22.70
N THR A 106 8.03 5.91 21.38
CA THR A 106 6.70 5.87 20.75
C THR A 106 6.01 4.53 20.89
N LEU A 107 6.77 3.43 20.78
CA LEU A 107 6.18 2.09 20.65
C LEU A 107 6.03 1.36 21.98
N GLY A 108 6.53 1.94 23.07
CA GLY A 108 6.62 1.29 24.36
C GLY A 108 7.74 0.26 24.43
N GLY A 109 8.15 -0.06 25.66
CA GLY A 109 9.14 -1.12 25.89
C GLY A 109 8.68 -2.48 25.34
N PRO A 110 9.61 -3.43 25.12
CA PRO A 110 9.25 -4.80 24.73
C PRO A 110 8.28 -5.46 25.72
N GLU A 111 8.26 -5.01 26.97
CA GLU A 111 7.45 -5.53 28.07
C GLU A 111 6.17 -4.73 28.37
N GLU A 112 5.92 -3.61 27.68
CA GLU A 112 4.70 -2.84 27.92
C GLU A 112 3.50 -3.63 27.39
N GLU A 113 2.73 -4.18 28.33
CA GLU A 113 1.57 -5.03 28.09
C GLU A 113 0.40 -4.16 27.65
N ILE A 114 -0.12 -4.45 26.46
CA ILE A 114 -1.28 -3.74 25.92
C ILE A 114 -2.50 -4.19 26.73
N GLN A 115 -3.05 -3.30 27.55
CA GLN A 115 -4.08 -3.63 28.53
C GLN A 115 -5.46 -3.97 27.93
N GLU A 116 -5.72 -3.61 26.66
CA GLU A 116 -6.96 -3.93 25.94
C GLU A 116 -6.67 -4.34 24.49
N PRO A 117 -7.43 -5.27 23.89
CA PRO A 117 -7.21 -5.67 22.51
C PRO A 117 -7.31 -4.43 21.60
N PHE A 118 -6.25 -4.21 20.82
CA PHE A 118 -6.20 -3.08 19.91
C PHE A 118 -7.17 -3.33 18.76
N GLU A 119 -8.21 -2.51 18.66
CA GLU A 119 -9.24 -2.67 17.64
C GLU A 119 -8.73 -2.20 16.27
N TRP A 120 -8.86 -3.09 15.29
CA TRP A 120 -8.61 -2.74 13.89
C TRP A 120 -9.58 -3.50 12.98
N SER A 121 -9.89 -2.91 11.83
CA SER A 121 -10.69 -3.55 10.77
C SER A 121 -10.32 -2.96 9.42
N ILE A 122 -10.55 -3.71 8.35
CA ILE A 122 -10.33 -3.25 6.98
C ILE A 122 -11.57 -3.57 6.16
N THR A 123 -11.95 -2.67 5.25
CA THR A 123 -13.09 -2.86 4.36
C THR A 123 -12.83 -2.17 3.04
N ALA A 124 -13.02 -2.87 1.93
CA ALA A 124 -12.90 -2.28 0.60
C ALA A 124 -13.94 -1.19 0.33
N VAL A 125 -13.52 -0.13 -0.35
CA VAL A 125 -14.36 1.04 -0.68
C VAL A 125 -14.24 1.49 -2.14
N GLY A 126 -13.33 0.91 -2.92
CA GLY A 126 -13.30 1.11 -4.36
C GLY A 126 -12.21 0.29 -5.05
N SER A 127 -12.24 0.27 -6.38
CA SER A 127 -11.21 -0.39 -7.19
C SER A 127 -11.02 0.28 -8.54
N TYR A 128 -9.83 0.13 -9.11
CA TYR A 128 -9.53 0.55 -10.47
C TYR A 128 -8.51 -0.39 -11.13
N SER A 129 -8.50 -0.43 -12.46
CA SER A 129 -7.47 -1.14 -13.23
C SER A 129 -6.72 -0.16 -14.14
N CYS A 130 -5.41 -0.31 -14.23
CA CYS A 130 -4.58 0.50 -15.12
C CYS A 130 -4.55 -0.11 -16.53
N HIS A 131 -4.68 0.73 -17.55
CA HIS A 131 -4.50 0.37 -18.94
C HIS A 131 -3.02 0.47 -19.36
N ARG A 132 -2.55 -0.45 -20.20
CA ARG A 132 -1.15 -0.55 -20.66
C ARG A 132 -0.65 0.69 -21.40
N ASN A 133 -1.55 1.46 -21.99
CA ASN A 133 -1.22 2.73 -22.66
C ASN A 133 -0.98 3.90 -21.68
N SER A 134 -1.08 3.67 -20.36
CA SER A 134 -0.76 4.68 -19.36
C SER A 134 0.67 5.16 -19.50
N THR A 135 0.90 6.45 -19.32
CA THR A 135 2.20 7.10 -19.32
C THR A 135 2.37 7.94 -18.05
N ALA A 136 3.55 8.54 -17.91
CA ALA A 136 3.82 9.50 -16.83
C ALA A 136 2.90 10.72 -16.85
N SER A 137 2.55 11.21 -18.05
CA SER A 137 1.72 12.40 -18.24
C SER A 137 0.23 12.05 -18.36
N ASP A 138 -0.08 10.87 -18.92
CA ASP A 138 -1.42 10.45 -19.31
C ASP A 138 -1.72 9.07 -18.73
N THR A 139 -2.39 9.04 -17.58
CA THR A 139 -2.78 7.80 -16.90
C THR A 139 -4.17 7.37 -17.34
N TYR A 140 -4.35 6.13 -17.79
CA TYR A 140 -5.64 5.58 -18.23
C TYR A 140 -6.10 4.51 -17.24
N ILE A 141 -7.24 4.74 -16.57
CA ILE A 141 -7.79 3.81 -15.58
C ILE A 141 -9.25 3.43 -15.88
N VAL A 142 -9.59 2.18 -15.59
CA VAL A 142 -10.98 1.69 -15.62
C VAL A 142 -11.53 1.70 -14.20
N VAL A 143 -12.71 2.29 -14.00
CA VAL A 143 -13.36 2.47 -12.69
C VAL A 143 -14.85 2.09 -12.78
N PRO A 144 -15.35 1.10 -12.00
CA PRO A 144 -14.58 0.19 -11.17
C PRO A 144 -13.59 -0.62 -11.98
N GLY A 145 -12.54 -1.12 -11.32
CA GLY A 145 -11.53 -1.93 -12.00
C GLY A 145 -12.06 -3.31 -12.41
N LEU A 146 -11.33 -3.91 -13.34
CA LEU A 146 -11.49 -5.30 -13.80
C LEU A 146 -10.28 -6.10 -13.29
N PRO A 147 -10.39 -6.79 -12.14
CA PRO A 147 -9.30 -7.61 -11.62
C PRO A 147 -9.07 -8.86 -12.47
N PRO A 148 -7.82 -9.37 -12.55
CA PRO A 148 -7.57 -10.72 -13.03
C PRO A 148 -8.31 -11.76 -12.19
N VAL A 149 -8.76 -12.85 -12.81
CA VAL A 149 -9.38 -13.99 -12.13
C VAL A 149 -8.30 -15.01 -11.79
N TYR A 150 -8.33 -15.51 -10.56
CA TYR A 150 -7.45 -16.59 -10.12
C TYR A 150 -7.90 -17.91 -10.76
N SER A 151 -7.07 -18.44 -11.66
CA SER A 151 -7.36 -19.60 -12.48
C SER A 151 -6.09 -20.45 -12.62
N PRO A 152 -5.67 -21.17 -11.56
CA PRO A 152 -4.51 -22.04 -11.64
C PRO A 152 -4.74 -23.15 -12.67
N PRO A 153 -3.70 -23.59 -13.40
CA PRO A 153 -3.83 -24.65 -14.39
C PRO A 153 -4.15 -26.00 -13.71
N GLU A 154 -4.88 -26.87 -14.40
CA GLU A 154 -5.28 -28.19 -13.87
C GLU A 154 -4.07 -29.07 -13.51
N THR A 155 -2.97 -28.92 -14.25
CA THR A 155 -1.73 -29.68 -14.05
C THR A 155 -0.54 -28.74 -13.82
N GLU A 156 0.02 -28.78 -12.61
CA GLU A 156 1.15 -27.93 -12.22
C GLU A 156 2.47 -28.32 -12.93
N GLN A 157 2.60 -29.59 -13.34
CA GLN A 157 3.85 -30.19 -13.83
C GLN A 157 4.30 -29.66 -15.21
N GLU A 158 3.46 -28.91 -15.91
CA GLU A 158 3.75 -28.41 -17.27
C GLU A 158 4.08 -26.91 -17.31
N VAL A 159 4.03 -26.20 -16.18
CA VAL A 159 4.25 -24.74 -16.16
C VAL A 159 5.74 -24.42 -16.07
N GLN A 160 6.31 -24.04 -17.20
CA GLN A 160 7.64 -23.42 -17.28
C GLN A 160 7.54 -21.92 -17.03
N LEU A 161 8.08 -21.46 -15.90
CA LEU A 161 8.19 -20.04 -15.59
C LEU A 161 9.40 -19.43 -16.30
N GLU A 162 9.24 -18.18 -16.72
CA GLU A 162 10.26 -17.42 -17.42
C GLU A 162 10.87 -16.35 -16.52
N LYS A 163 12.18 -16.17 -16.67
CA LYS A 163 12.90 -15.07 -16.03
C LYS A 163 12.73 -13.81 -16.86
N ASN A 164 11.62 -13.14 -16.67
CA ASN A 164 11.36 -11.88 -17.35
C ASN A 164 12.02 -10.75 -16.57
N LEU A 165 12.70 -9.85 -17.29
CA LEU A 165 12.96 -8.53 -16.73
C LEU A 165 11.58 -7.92 -16.51
N GLU A 166 11.37 -7.35 -15.33
CA GLU A 166 10.41 -6.27 -15.16
C GLU A 166 10.61 -5.30 -16.35
N GLY A 167 9.60 -5.24 -17.22
CA GLY A 167 9.72 -4.58 -18.52
C GLY A 167 9.87 -3.06 -18.36
N PRO A 168 10.13 -2.30 -19.45
CA PRO A 168 10.09 -0.83 -19.41
C PRO A 168 8.73 -0.27 -18.94
N GLU A 169 7.66 -1.08 -18.98
CA GLU A 169 6.36 -0.80 -18.34
C GLU A 169 6.47 -0.58 -16.81
N ASP A 170 7.52 -1.06 -16.14
CA ASP A 170 7.75 -0.78 -14.71
C ASP A 170 8.38 0.61 -14.44
N VAL A 171 8.86 1.30 -15.47
CA VAL A 171 9.14 2.75 -15.35
C VAL A 171 7.84 3.51 -15.06
N LEU A 172 6.69 2.98 -15.48
CA LEU A 172 5.36 3.53 -15.19
C LEU A 172 4.87 3.24 -13.75
N MET A 173 5.51 2.31 -13.01
CA MET A 173 5.25 2.12 -11.57
C MET A 173 5.42 3.41 -10.76
N HIS A 174 6.17 4.36 -11.31
CA HIS A 174 6.60 5.58 -10.64
C HIS A 174 5.59 6.72 -10.79
N PHE A 175 4.62 6.57 -11.71
CA PHE A 175 3.65 7.61 -12.05
C PHE A 175 2.21 7.25 -11.68
N ASP A 176 2.01 6.06 -11.11
CA ASP A 176 0.73 5.52 -10.67
C ASP A 176 0.08 6.43 -9.62
N LEU A 177 -0.72 7.37 -10.15
CA LEU A 177 -1.45 8.42 -9.46
C LEU A 177 -0.52 9.32 -8.64
N SER A 178 0.21 10.20 -9.35
CA SER A 178 1.04 11.26 -8.74
C SER A 178 0.28 12.15 -7.73
N TYR A 179 -1.06 12.07 -7.70
CA TYR A 179 -1.95 12.74 -6.74
C TYR A 179 -2.90 11.72 -6.06
N PRO A 180 -2.44 11.01 -5.01
CA PRO A 180 -3.17 9.89 -4.42
C PRO A 180 -4.56 10.27 -3.91
N LEU A 181 -4.75 11.49 -3.40
CA LEU A 181 -6.04 11.94 -2.87
C LEU A 181 -7.11 12.13 -3.95
N ARG A 182 -6.77 12.78 -5.06
CA ARG A 182 -7.75 13.11 -6.11
C ARG A 182 -8.24 11.85 -6.81
N ALA A 183 -7.30 11.00 -7.18
CA ALA A 183 -7.61 9.73 -7.79
C ALA A 183 -8.34 8.77 -6.83
N ALA A 184 -7.93 8.69 -5.55
CA ALA A 184 -8.67 7.92 -4.56
C ALA A 184 -10.11 8.42 -4.41
N ARG A 185 -10.31 9.74 -4.34
CA ARG A 185 -11.64 10.37 -4.27
C ARG A 185 -12.50 10.00 -5.46
N ARG A 186 -11.98 10.15 -6.68
CA ARG A 186 -12.72 9.79 -7.89
C ARG A 186 -13.12 8.31 -7.92
N VAL A 187 -12.19 7.41 -7.62
CA VAL A 187 -12.44 5.97 -7.63
C VAL A 187 -13.48 5.59 -6.57
N ILE A 188 -13.32 6.09 -5.34
CA ILE A 188 -14.19 5.76 -4.23
C ILE A 188 -15.56 6.43 -4.38
N ASP A 189 -15.65 7.69 -4.80
CA ASP A 189 -16.94 8.37 -5.02
C ASP A 189 -17.78 7.66 -6.10
N HIS A 190 -17.11 7.03 -7.08
CA HIS A 190 -17.79 6.18 -8.07
C HIS A 190 -18.22 4.82 -7.50
N CYS A 191 -17.34 4.15 -6.75
CA CYS A 191 -17.61 2.79 -6.25
C CYS A 191 -18.50 2.75 -4.99
N THR A 192 -18.40 3.78 -4.14
CA THR A 192 -19.07 3.93 -2.84
C THR A 192 -19.50 5.40 -2.67
N PRO A 193 -20.61 5.83 -3.31
CA PRO A 193 -21.01 7.24 -3.36
C PRO A 193 -21.28 7.89 -1.99
N ASP A 194 -21.62 7.09 -0.97
CA ASP A 194 -21.91 7.56 0.39
C ASP A 194 -20.65 7.60 1.30
N PHE A 195 -19.45 7.47 0.73
CA PHE A 195 -18.21 7.47 1.49
C PHE A 195 -17.93 8.84 2.13
N ASP A 196 -17.74 8.87 3.45
CA ASP A 196 -17.53 10.10 4.21
C ASP A 196 -16.05 10.45 4.36
N TRP A 197 -15.55 11.25 3.41
CA TRP A 197 -14.17 11.76 3.41
C TRP A 197 -13.81 12.60 4.63
N SER A 198 -14.77 13.22 5.31
CA SER A 198 -14.49 14.07 6.49
C SER A 198 -13.99 13.28 7.69
N LYS A 199 -14.12 11.96 7.66
CA LYS A 199 -13.65 11.04 8.70
C LYS A 199 -12.28 10.45 8.41
N VAL A 200 -11.71 10.68 7.23
CA VAL A 200 -10.41 10.09 6.84
C VAL A 200 -9.28 10.93 7.41
N ASP A 201 -8.31 10.28 8.04
CA ASP A 201 -7.13 10.93 8.60
C ASP A 201 -5.93 10.88 7.63
N LEU A 202 -5.80 9.77 6.88
CA LEU A 202 -4.66 9.50 6.01
C LEU A 202 -5.07 8.73 4.74
N VAL A 203 -4.57 9.15 3.59
CA VAL A 203 -4.57 8.38 2.34
C VAL A 203 -3.15 7.94 2.00
N THR A 204 -2.94 6.64 1.86
CA THR A 204 -1.60 6.05 1.66
C THR A 204 -1.64 4.76 0.85
N ASN A 205 -0.47 4.18 0.62
CA ASN A 205 -0.30 2.90 -0.04
C ASN A 205 0.08 1.82 0.97
N ARG A 206 -0.36 0.58 0.70
CA ARG A 206 0.00 -0.63 1.46
C ARG A 206 1.52 -0.77 1.65
N GLY A 207 2.28 -0.44 0.61
CA GLY A 207 3.74 -0.48 0.63
C GLY A 207 4.39 0.44 1.68
N THR A 208 3.82 1.63 1.90
CA THR A 208 4.27 2.60 2.91
C THR A 208 4.03 2.07 4.31
N LEU A 209 2.84 1.53 4.57
CA LEU A 209 2.51 0.93 5.87
C LEU A 209 3.40 -0.29 6.16
N CYS A 210 3.72 -1.10 5.15
CA CYS A 210 4.72 -2.16 5.27
C CYS A 210 6.13 -1.65 5.61
N ASP A 211 6.55 -0.48 5.09
CA ASP A 211 7.83 0.13 5.47
C ASP A 211 7.83 0.58 6.93
N LEU A 212 6.75 1.19 7.40
CA LEU A 212 6.59 1.55 8.81
C LEU A 212 6.58 0.32 9.73
N LEU A 213 5.91 -0.77 9.32
CA LEU A 213 5.96 -2.06 10.02
C LEU A 213 7.38 -2.65 10.05
N ARG A 214 8.20 -2.40 9.02
CA ARG A 214 9.62 -2.76 9.05
C ARG A 214 10.39 -1.95 10.09
N PHE A 215 10.13 -0.64 10.20
CA PHE A 215 10.73 0.18 11.25
C PHE A 215 10.37 -0.32 12.66
N ILE A 216 9.09 -0.64 12.88
CA ILE A 216 8.56 -1.22 14.14
C ILE A 216 9.24 -2.56 14.50
N GLY A 217 9.83 -3.23 13.52
CA GLY A 217 10.46 -4.54 13.68
C GLY A 217 9.51 -5.71 13.40
N ALA A 218 8.30 -5.43 12.91
CA ALA A 218 7.36 -6.46 12.48
C ALA A 218 7.92 -7.22 11.26
N LEU A 219 8.70 -6.57 10.39
CA LEU A 219 9.26 -7.19 9.18
C LEU A 219 10.78 -7.40 9.19
N THR A 220 11.43 -7.31 10.36
CA THR A 220 12.89 -7.43 10.47
C THR A 220 13.30 -8.78 11.04
N SER A 221 14.19 -9.49 10.36
CA SER A 221 14.92 -10.61 10.96
C SER A 221 16.10 -10.06 11.79
N PRO A 222 16.44 -10.63 12.96
CA PRO A 222 17.53 -10.14 13.81
C PRO A 222 18.87 -9.95 13.09
N ASN A 223 19.12 -10.74 12.04
CA ASN A 223 20.38 -10.75 11.31
C ASN A 223 20.30 -10.09 9.92
N GLN A 224 19.18 -9.47 9.56
CA GLN A 224 18.99 -8.89 8.23
C GLN A 224 19.08 -7.36 8.29
N LYS A 225 19.97 -6.79 7.47
CA LYS A 225 19.99 -5.33 7.25
C LYS A 225 18.65 -4.93 6.64
N SER A 226 17.91 -4.04 7.32
CA SER A 226 16.64 -3.56 6.79
C SER A 226 16.88 -2.56 5.67
N LYS A 227 16.02 -2.60 4.64
CA LYS A 227 16.06 -1.63 3.55
C LYS A 227 15.66 -0.25 4.10
N PRO A 228 16.49 0.80 3.92
CA PRO A 228 16.09 2.16 4.26
C PRO A 228 14.90 2.59 3.41
N PHE A 229 14.15 3.57 3.88
CA PHE A 229 13.06 4.17 3.12
C PHE A 229 12.98 5.66 3.35
N GLU A 230 12.44 6.34 2.34
CA GLU A 230 12.07 7.74 2.39
C GLU A 230 10.75 7.90 1.62
N PHE A 231 9.78 8.59 2.21
CA PHE A 231 8.56 8.95 1.50
C PHE A 231 8.05 10.33 1.93
N PRO A 232 7.45 11.08 0.98
CA PRO A 232 6.81 12.34 1.29
C PRO A 232 5.48 12.14 2.04
N LEU A 233 5.23 12.98 3.04
CA LEU A 233 3.97 13.04 3.77
C LEU A 233 3.47 14.49 3.76
N ASN A 234 2.35 14.71 3.08
CA ASN A 234 1.65 15.97 3.09
C ASN A 234 0.67 15.93 4.26
N GLY A 235 0.91 16.73 5.29
CA GLY A 235 0.02 16.78 6.45
C GLY A 235 -1.36 17.30 6.10
N ALA A 236 -2.34 16.97 6.94
CA ALA A 236 -3.71 17.45 6.80
C ALA A 236 -3.77 18.98 6.79
N ILE A 237 -4.52 19.53 5.83
CA ILE A 237 -4.70 20.97 5.62
C ILE A 237 -6.16 21.23 5.26
N ASN A 238 -6.78 22.24 5.87
CA ASN A 238 -8.14 22.71 5.55
C ASN A 238 -9.24 21.63 5.59
N GLY A 239 -9.09 20.63 6.46
CA GLY A 239 -10.06 19.53 6.59
C GLY A 239 -9.87 18.40 5.56
N GLU A 240 -8.88 18.50 4.67
CA GLU A 240 -8.47 17.38 3.82
C GLU A 240 -7.55 16.43 4.60
N PRO A 241 -7.62 15.10 4.36
CA PRO A 241 -6.78 14.12 5.02
C PRO A 241 -5.29 14.34 4.69
N ALA A 242 -4.41 13.84 5.56
CA ALA A 242 -3.01 13.72 5.21
C ALA A 242 -2.82 12.73 4.04
N THR A 243 -1.77 12.92 3.24
CA THR A 243 -1.54 12.09 2.05
C THR A 243 -0.07 11.74 1.90
N VAL A 244 0.22 10.49 1.54
CA VAL A 244 1.57 10.06 1.17
C VAL A 244 1.70 10.13 -0.34
N GLU A 245 2.51 11.06 -0.85
CA GLU A 245 2.82 11.08 -2.30
C GLU A 245 3.74 9.90 -2.66
N CYS A 246 3.83 9.59 -3.96
CA CYS A 246 4.59 8.45 -4.46
C CYS A 246 5.99 8.36 -3.81
N SER A 247 6.26 7.25 -3.12
CA SER A 247 7.60 6.96 -2.61
C SER A 247 8.42 6.41 -3.77
N TYR A 248 9.48 7.12 -4.16
CA TYR A 248 10.35 6.69 -5.26
C TYR A 248 11.14 5.45 -4.81
N ARG A 249 10.66 4.26 -5.16
CA ARG A 249 11.44 3.03 -4.97
C ARG A 249 12.16 2.73 -6.26
N HIS A 250 13.48 2.77 -6.22
CA HIS A 250 14.28 2.08 -7.24
C HIS A 250 13.96 0.59 -7.10
N HIS A 251 13.10 0.09 -7.99
CA HIS A 251 13.00 -1.32 -8.28
C HIS A 251 14.25 -1.66 -9.09
N THR A 252 15.21 -2.29 -8.42
CA THR A 252 16.31 -2.94 -9.13
C THR A 252 15.67 -4.07 -9.94
N SER A 253 15.68 -3.94 -11.26
CA SER A 253 15.13 -4.94 -12.20
C SER A 253 15.88 -6.27 -12.02
N TYR A 254 15.36 -7.14 -11.17
CA TYR A 254 15.82 -8.52 -11.10
C TYR A 254 14.96 -9.36 -12.03
N ARG A 255 15.61 -10.26 -12.76
CA ARG A 255 14.88 -11.28 -13.51
C ARG A 255 14.26 -12.27 -12.53
N GLU A 256 12.99 -12.10 -12.23
CA GLU A 256 12.24 -12.93 -11.30
C GLU A 256 11.14 -13.72 -12.02
N TYR A 257 10.86 -14.93 -11.52
CA TYR A 257 9.76 -15.78 -12.01
C TYR A 257 8.38 -15.31 -11.54
N LYS A 258 8.32 -14.24 -10.73
CA LYS A 258 7.08 -13.77 -10.10
C LYS A 258 6.03 -13.36 -11.14
N ASN A 259 6.43 -12.62 -12.17
CA ASN A 259 5.49 -12.13 -13.19
C ASN A 259 4.97 -13.26 -14.06
N SER A 260 5.83 -14.16 -14.52
CA SER A 260 5.38 -15.35 -15.26
C SER A 260 4.49 -16.25 -14.40
N PHE A 261 4.76 -16.35 -13.09
CA PHE A 261 3.89 -17.09 -12.18
C PHE A 261 2.52 -16.44 -12.06
N LYS A 262 2.45 -15.10 -11.88
CA LYS A 262 1.17 -14.39 -11.89
C LYS A 262 0.37 -14.68 -13.16
N MET A 263 0.98 -14.51 -14.34
CA MET A 263 0.35 -14.76 -15.62
C MET A 263 -0.11 -16.22 -15.79
N ALA A 264 0.64 -17.18 -15.27
CA ALA A 264 0.28 -18.60 -15.34
C ALA A 264 -0.86 -18.98 -14.38
N MET A 265 -1.10 -18.19 -13.33
CA MET A 265 -2.11 -18.46 -12.31
C MET A 265 -3.38 -17.61 -12.48
N THR A 266 -3.41 -16.72 -13.47
CA THR A 266 -4.52 -15.81 -13.67
C THR A 266 -4.97 -15.77 -15.12
N SER A 267 -6.23 -15.39 -15.30
CA SER A 267 -6.82 -15.06 -16.59
C SER A 267 -7.43 -13.66 -16.51
N ASN A 268 -7.31 -12.90 -17.59
CA ASN A 268 -8.02 -11.64 -17.70
C ASN A 268 -9.46 -11.91 -18.13
N PRO A 269 -10.45 -11.17 -17.59
CA PRO A 269 -11.78 -11.13 -18.18
C PRO A 269 -11.72 -10.83 -19.69
N PRO A 270 -12.55 -11.48 -20.52
CA PRO A 270 -12.56 -11.22 -21.96
C PRO A 270 -12.76 -9.73 -22.29
N GLY A 271 -11.89 -9.19 -23.15
CA GLY A 271 -11.89 -7.78 -23.55
C GLY A 271 -11.14 -6.84 -22.59
N SER A 272 -10.51 -7.38 -21.54
CA SER A 272 -9.68 -6.62 -20.61
C SER A 272 -8.16 -6.86 -20.80
N GLU A 273 -7.73 -7.38 -21.95
CA GLU A 273 -6.34 -7.76 -22.23
C GLU A 273 -5.37 -6.56 -22.20
N GLY A 274 -5.90 -5.37 -22.51
CA GLY A 274 -5.20 -4.08 -22.44
C GLY A 274 -4.93 -3.59 -21.02
N LEU A 275 -5.45 -4.27 -19.98
CA LEU A 275 -5.19 -3.95 -18.58
C LEU A 275 -3.98 -4.75 -18.07
N TYR A 276 -3.28 -4.20 -17.07
CA TYR A 276 -2.06 -4.85 -16.55
C TYR A 276 -1.91 -4.82 -15.01
N ARG A 277 -2.63 -3.95 -14.31
CA ARG A 277 -2.63 -3.88 -12.84
C ARG A 277 -4.01 -3.57 -12.35
N HIS A 278 -4.40 -4.22 -11.26
CA HIS A 278 -5.62 -3.91 -10.54
C HIS A 278 -5.28 -3.41 -9.14
N HIS A 279 -5.97 -2.38 -8.70
CA HIS A 279 -5.80 -1.79 -7.39
C HIS A 279 -7.14 -1.70 -6.67
N ARG A 280 -7.09 -1.90 -5.36
CA ARG A 280 -8.20 -1.75 -4.45
C ARG A 280 -7.88 -0.65 -3.44
N PHE A 281 -8.88 0.15 -3.11
CA PHE A 281 -8.86 1.03 -1.96
C PHE A 281 -9.66 0.40 -0.84
N SER A 282 -9.09 0.37 0.36
CA SER A 282 -9.75 -0.12 1.57
C SER A 282 -9.63 0.90 2.70
N LEU A 283 -10.69 1.04 3.48
CA LEU A 283 -10.70 1.80 4.72
C LEU A 283 -10.19 0.91 5.85
N LEU A 284 -8.96 1.16 6.30
CA LEU A 284 -8.36 0.58 7.48
C LEU A 284 -8.71 1.46 8.70
N LYS A 285 -9.48 0.92 9.63
CA LYS A 285 -9.64 1.49 10.97
C LYS A 285 -8.54 0.93 11.85
N LEU A 286 -7.73 1.80 12.43
CA LEU A 286 -6.59 1.44 13.28
C LEU A 286 -6.69 2.23 14.58
N GLY A 287 -7.33 1.64 15.60
CA GLY A 287 -7.74 2.38 16.78
C GLY A 287 -8.72 3.49 16.42
N HIS A 288 -8.33 4.75 16.65
CA HIS A 288 -9.16 5.90 16.32
C HIS A 288 -8.85 6.52 14.94
N LEU A 289 -7.82 6.03 14.25
CA LEU A 289 -7.43 6.51 12.92
C LEU A 289 -8.22 5.78 11.83
N ASN A 290 -8.69 6.53 10.85
CA ASN A 290 -9.28 6.04 9.61
C ASN A 290 -8.30 6.29 8.45
N VAL A 291 -7.76 5.21 7.89
CA VAL A 291 -6.73 5.25 6.86
C VAL A 291 -7.28 4.64 5.58
N VAL A 292 -7.32 5.41 4.49
CA VAL A 292 -7.57 4.87 3.15
C VAL A 292 -6.26 4.31 2.61
N VAL A 293 -6.25 3.01 2.35
CA VAL A 293 -5.09 2.26 1.89
C VAL A 293 -5.33 1.77 0.47
N ARG A 294 -4.45 2.16 -0.45
CA ARG A 294 -4.39 1.58 -1.80
C ARG A 294 -3.46 0.37 -1.82
N ALA A 295 -3.91 -0.72 -2.43
CA ALA A 295 -3.12 -1.93 -2.63
C ALA A 295 -3.32 -2.49 -4.04
N GLU A 296 -2.24 -2.95 -4.68
CA GLU A 296 -2.36 -3.83 -5.85
C GLU A 296 -3.06 -5.13 -5.41
N VAL A 297 -3.93 -5.67 -6.24
CA VAL A 297 -4.54 -6.98 -6.01
C VAL A 297 -4.16 -7.86 -7.19
N ASP A 298 -3.59 -9.02 -6.91
CA ASP A 298 -3.04 -9.88 -7.96
C ASP A 298 -4.15 -10.61 -8.72
N ALA A 299 -5.19 -11.06 -8.01
CA ALA A 299 -6.37 -11.68 -8.59
C ALA A 299 -7.58 -11.71 -7.63
N ILE A 300 -8.75 -12.06 -8.16
CA ILE A 300 -9.94 -12.43 -7.39
C ILE A 300 -10.37 -13.88 -7.66
N VAL A 301 -11.05 -14.50 -6.69
CA VAL A 301 -11.75 -15.77 -6.89
C VAL A 301 -13.17 -15.45 -7.35
N LYS A 302 -13.46 -15.65 -8.63
CA LYS A 302 -14.79 -15.51 -9.21
C LYS A 302 -15.01 -16.57 -10.28
N GLU A 303 -16.23 -17.03 -10.44
CA GLU A 303 -16.59 -17.75 -11.66
C GLU A 303 -16.46 -16.78 -12.84
N VAL A 304 -15.89 -17.27 -13.95
CA VAL A 304 -15.75 -16.47 -15.16
C VAL A 304 -17.16 -16.22 -15.72
N GLU A 305 -17.72 -15.07 -15.41
CA GLU A 305 -18.92 -14.59 -16.07
C GLU A 305 -18.53 -14.23 -17.52
N ASN A 306 -19.17 -14.86 -18.50
CA ASN A 306 -18.96 -14.60 -19.93
C ASN A 306 -19.50 -13.24 -20.40
N ASN A 307 -19.57 -12.25 -19.51
CA ASN A 307 -19.88 -10.90 -19.89
C ASN A 307 -18.65 -10.31 -20.57
N ASN A 308 -18.67 -10.27 -21.90
CA ASN A 308 -17.64 -9.60 -22.67
C ASN A 308 -17.61 -8.13 -22.25
N VAL A 309 -16.54 -7.72 -21.61
CA VAL A 309 -16.33 -6.33 -21.26
C VAL A 309 -15.66 -5.67 -22.46
N HIS A 310 -16.32 -4.71 -23.08
CA HIS A 310 -15.76 -3.99 -24.21
C HIS A 310 -15.21 -2.64 -23.74
N LEU A 311 -13.88 -2.53 -23.66
CA LEU A 311 -13.22 -1.24 -23.54
C LEU A 311 -13.24 -0.55 -24.91
N HIS A 312 -13.65 0.72 -24.94
CA HIS A 312 -13.94 1.46 -26.15
C HIS A 312 -13.03 2.69 -26.18
N ASP A 313 -12.22 2.83 -27.23
CA ASP A 313 -11.23 3.91 -27.36
C ASP A 313 -11.88 5.31 -27.36
N ASP A 314 -13.17 5.41 -27.69
CA ASP A 314 -13.96 6.65 -27.71
C ASP A 314 -14.67 6.98 -26.40
N GLU A 315 -14.66 6.08 -25.41
CA GLU A 315 -15.35 6.28 -24.13
C GLU A 315 -14.45 6.84 -23.01
N TRP A 316 -13.17 7.07 -23.28
CA TRP A 316 -12.24 7.63 -22.32
C TRP A 316 -12.61 9.07 -21.95
N LYS A 317 -12.99 9.29 -20.69
CA LYS A 317 -13.31 10.62 -20.16
C LYS A 317 -12.05 11.26 -19.59
N PHE A 318 -11.62 12.37 -20.17
CA PHE A 318 -10.56 13.20 -19.62
C PHE A 318 -10.96 13.79 -18.27
N CYS A 319 -10.07 13.69 -17.31
CA CYS A 319 -10.22 14.22 -15.97
C CYS A 319 -9.04 15.15 -15.72
N ASP A 320 -9.29 16.45 -15.72
CA ASP A 320 -8.28 17.43 -15.37
C ASP A 320 -8.02 17.36 -13.86
N GLU A 321 -7.02 16.58 -13.46
CA GLU A 321 -6.52 16.51 -12.10
C GLU A 321 -5.28 17.41 -11.89
N GLY A 322 -5.09 18.41 -12.75
CA GLY A 322 -3.99 19.36 -12.67
C GLY A 322 -2.76 18.88 -13.44
N ARG A 323 -1.70 18.45 -12.74
CA ARG A 323 -0.40 18.16 -13.38
C ARG A 323 -0.30 16.76 -14.01
N CYS A 324 -1.32 15.93 -13.87
CA CYS A 324 -1.40 14.61 -14.49
C CYS A 324 -2.76 14.50 -15.17
N ALA A 325 -2.76 14.16 -16.46
CA ALA A 325 -3.97 13.84 -17.20
C ALA A 325 -4.42 12.44 -16.77
N VAL A 326 -5.58 12.35 -16.12
CA VAL A 326 -6.19 11.06 -15.81
C VAL A 326 -7.34 10.85 -16.78
N TRP A 327 -7.36 9.73 -17.46
CA TRP A 327 -8.42 9.29 -18.36
C TRP A 327 -9.14 8.14 -17.69
N THR A 328 -10.46 8.22 -17.60
CA THR A 328 -11.27 7.17 -16.98
C THR A 328 -12.31 6.59 -17.91
N GLN A 329 -12.46 5.27 -17.91
CA GLN A 329 -13.59 4.57 -18.53
C GLN A 329 -14.35 3.76 -17.48
N GLU A 330 -15.68 3.69 -17.60
CA GLU A 330 -16.55 2.92 -16.71
C GLU A 330 -16.87 1.57 -17.35
N ALA A 331 -16.33 0.47 -16.82
CA ALA A 331 -16.54 -0.86 -17.42
C ALA A 331 -16.53 -2.04 -16.44
N GLY A 332 -15.98 -1.88 -15.23
CA GLY A 332 -15.96 -2.95 -14.22
C GLY A 332 -17.16 -2.95 -13.28
N ALA A 333 -17.13 -3.86 -12.31
CA ALA A 333 -18.05 -3.91 -11.18
C ALA A 333 -17.25 -3.95 -9.88
N PHE A 334 -17.68 -3.17 -8.88
CA PHE A 334 -17.08 -3.19 -7.55
C PHE A 334 -17.94 -4.01 -6.60
N ASN A 335 -17.35 -5.03 -5.99
CA ASN A 335 -17.92 -5.73 -4.86
C ASN A 335 -16.95 -5.69 -3.67
N PRO A 336 -17.32 -5.10 -2.52
CA PRO A 336 -16.45 -5.04 -1.36
C PRO A 336 -16.17 -6.42 -0.75
N ASN A 337 -16.96 -7.44 -1.08
CA ASN A 337 -16.81 -8.80 -0.55
C ASN A 337 -16.13 -9.79 -1.52
N ASP A 338 -15.57 -9.31 -2.63
CA ASP A 338 -14.80 -10.18 -3.52
C ASP A 338 -13.63 -10.81 -2.76
N THR A 339 -13.48 -12.13 -2.88
CA THR A 339 -12.34 -12.87 -2.32
C THR A 339 -11.11 -12.58 -3.16
N THR A 340 -10.12 -11.89 -2.59
CA THR A 340 -8.89 -11.54 -3.31
C THR A 340 -7.74 -12.50 -2.98
N VAL A 341 -6.82 -12.65 -3.93
CA VAL A 341 -5.67 -13.57 -3.83
C VAL A 341 -4.38 -12.78 -4.01
N GLU A 342 -3.44 -12.95 -3.08
CA GLU A 342 -2.06 -12.51 -3.20
C GLU A 342 -1.21 -13.67 -3.76
N LEU A 343 -0.43 -13.42 -4.80
CA LEU A 343 0.38 -14.42 -5.49
C LEU A 343 1.87 -14.24 -5.18
N LYS A 344 2.51 -15.30 -4.67
CA LYS A 344 3.96 -15.33 -4.43
C LYS A 344 4.60 -16.47 -5.20
N CYS A 345 5.74 -16.20 -5.81
CA CYS A 345 6.60 -17.23 -6.39
C CYS A 345 7.87 -17.38 -5.54
N ARG A 346 8.27 -18.62 -5.22
CA ARG A 346 9.44 -18.94 -4.39
C ARG A 346 10.17 -20.16 -4.90
N THR A 347 11.49 -20.14 -4.85
CA THR A 347 12.29 -21.34 -5.13
C THR A 347 12.13 -22.38 -4.02
N LEU A 348 12.15 -23.67 -4.36
CA LEU A 348 12.19 -24.77 -3.39
C LEU A 348 13.37 -24.68 -2.41
N LYS A 349 14.48 -24.04 -2.82
CA LYS A 349 15.65 -23.80 -1.96
C LYS A 349 15.35 -22.83 -0.79
N CYS A 350 14.25 -22.09 -0.85
CA CYS A 350 13.80 -21.19 0.19
C CYS A 350 12.51 -21.74 0.82
N PRO A 351 12.60 -22.65 1.80
CA PRO A 351 11.42 -23.33 2.35
C PRO A 351 10.48 -22.35 3.07
N ARG A 352 11.04 -21.29 3.66
CA ARG A 352 10.25 -20.25 4.34
C ARG A 352 9.49 -19.42 3.30
N ALA A 353 8.17 -19.49 3.33
CA ALA A 353 7.32 -18.62 2.50
C ALA A 353 7.45 -17.13 2.87
N GLY A 354 7.99 -16.84 4.05
CA GLY A 354 7.99 -15.49 4.61
C GLY A 354 6.61 -15.09 5.12
N PHE A 355 5.89 -16.02 5.76
CA PHE A 355 4.51 -15.86 6.22
C PHE A 355 4.29 -14.60 7.03
N LYS A 356 5.26 -14.19 7.86
CA LYS A 356 5.19 -12.92 8.59
C LYS A 356 5.00 -11.71 7.67
N ALA A 357 5.82 -11.60 6.62
CA ALA A 357 5.71 -10.50 5.67
C ALA A 357 4.47 -10.65 4.76
N ALA A 358 4.11 -11.88 4.40
CA ALA A 358 2.89 -12.15 3.64
C ALA A 358 1.64 -11.73 4.43
N TYR A 359 1.57 -12.05 5.73
CA TYR A 359 0.47 -11.68 6.61
C TYR A 359 0.19 -10.18 6.56
N TYR A 360 1.20 -9.35 6.84
CA TYR A 360 0.99 -7.90 6.82
C TYR A 360 0.67 -7.35 5.43
N GLN A 361 1.22 -7.95 4.37
CA GLN A 361 0.88 -7.56 3.00
C GLN A 361 -0.57 -7.89 2.65
N MET A 362 -1.08 -9.04 3.11
CA MET A 362 -2.47 -9.45 2.91
C MET A 362 -3.41 -8.63 3.79
N ALA A 363 -3.12 -8.49 5.08
CA ALA A 363 -3.98 -7.76 6.02
C ALA A 363 -4.10 -6.27 5.66
N LEU A 364 -3.01 -5.61 5.22
CA LEU A 364 -3.05 -4.23 4.72
C LEU A 364 -3.60 -4.11 3.29
N GLY A 365 -3.58 -5.20 2.53
CA GLY A 365 -4.03 -5.27 1.14
C GLY A 365 -5.45 -5.78 0.98
N ASP A 366 -6.13 -6.07 2.10
CA ASP A 366 -7.46 -6.67 2.12
C ASP A 366 -7.52 -7.99 1.31
N SER A 367 -6.52 -8.87 1.56
CA SER A 367 -6.37 -10.16 0.88
C SER A 367 -6.75 -11.36 1.71
N ASP A 368 -7.66 -12.17 1.16
CA ASP A 368 -8.25 -13.33 1.82
C ASP A 368 -7.39 -14.58 1.70
N LYS A 369 -6.72 -14.72 0.53
CA LYS A 369 -5.93 -15.90 0.19
C LYS A 369 -4.51 -15.54 -0.23
N LEU A 370 -3.60 -16.48 0.01
CA LEU A 370 -2.23 -16.48 -0.46
C LEU A 370 -2.00 -17.75 -1.27
N ALA A 371 -1.62 -17.62 -2.54
CA ALA A 371 -1.11 -18.74 -3.33
C ALA A 371 0.41 -18.62 -3.51
N VAL A 372 1.15 -19.65 -3.09
CA VAL A 372 2.61 -19.71 -3.16
C VAL A 372 3.05 -20.76 -4.18
N GLY A 373 3.46 -20.32 -5.35
CA GLY A 373 4.11 -21.16 -6.34
C GLY A 373 5.52 -21.53 -5.94
N ARG A 374 5.81 -22.82 -5.80
CA ARG A 374 7.12 -23.38 -5.53
C ARG A 374 7.76 -23.85 -6.81
N HIS A 375 8.93 -23.31 -7.15
CA HIS A 375 9.61 -23.67 -8.39
C HIS A 375 11.04 -24.19 -8.17
N GLN A 376 11.51 -25.01 -9.11
CA GLN A 376 12.90 -25.43 -9.24
C GLN A 376 13.45 -24.96 -10.58
N ASP A 377 14.31 -23.94 -10.53
CA ASP A 377 14.97 -23.37 -11.71
C ASP A 377 13.99 -22.93 -12.83
N GLY A 378 12.77 -22.58 -12.43
CA GLY A 378 11.69 -22.08 -13.30
C GLY A 378 10.58 -23.08 -13.54
N HIS A 379 10.81 -24.37 -13.31
CA HIS A 379 9.75 -25.37 -13.38
C HIS A 379 8.88 -25.25 -12.14
N LEU A 380 7.57 -24.98 -12.30
CA LEU A 380 6.63 -25.00 -11.19
C LEU A 380 6.48 -26.44 -10.70
N VAL A 381 6.62 -26.64 -9.39
CA VAL A 381 6.58 -27.95 -8.74
C VAL A 381 5.29 -28.14 -7.97
N LYS A 382 4.83 -27.08 -7.29
CA LYS A 382 3.54 -27.07 -6.60
C LYS A 382 3.04 -25.66 -6.31
N VAL A 383 1.74 -25.51 -6.14
CA VAL A 383 1.10 -24.29 -5.61
C VAL A 383 0.53 -24.61 -4.23
N GLU A 384 0.92 -23.82 -3.23
CA GLU A 384 0.41 -23.95 -1.88
C GLU A 384 -0.56 -22.79 -1.61
N GLU A 385 -1.82 -23.09 -1.31
CA GLU A 385 -2.82 -22.09 -0.93
C GLU A 385 -2.97 -21.99 0.59
N PHE A 386 -3.17 -20.78 1.08
CA PHE A 386 -3.42 -20.48 2.48
C PHE A 386 -4.47 -19.37 2.60
N THR A 387 -5.37 -19.50 3.55
CA THR A 387 -6.24 -18.41 4.02
C THR A 387 -5.45 -17.40 4.85
N LEU A 388 -5.97 -16.18 5.00
CA LEU A 388 -5.38 -15.17 5.88
C LEU A 388 -5.19 -15.69 7.33
N ALA A 389 -6.14 -16.50 7.84
CA ALA A 389 -6.06 -17.11 9.15
C ALA A 389 -4.90 -18.11 9.27
N GLU A 390 -4.71 -18.99 8.29
CA GLU A 390 -3.57 -19.92 8.27
C GLU A 390 -2.22 -19.19 8.14
N VAL A 391 -2.18 -18.11 7.35
CA VAL A 391 -0.98 -17.26 7.24
C VAL A 391 -0.70 -16.57 8.58
N HIS A 392 -1.74 -16.13 9.30
CA HIS A 392 -1.64 -15.53 10.63
C HIS A 392 -1.02 -16.51 11.64
N GLU A 393 -1.54 -17.74 11.72
CA GLU A 393 -1.02 -18.78 12.60
C GLU A 393 0.46 -19.09 12.33
N LYS A 394 0.86 -19.06 11.05
CA LYS A 394 2.25 -19.31 10.62
C LYS A 394 3.18 -18.10 10.77
N ALA A 395 2.66 -16.89 10.95
CA ALA A 395 3.47 -15.67 11.03
C ALA A 395 4.32 -15.59 12.31
N THR A 396 3.90 -16.25 13.39
CA THR A 396 4.60 -16.28 14.70
C THR A 396 5.01 -14.88 15.18
N ASP A 397 4.05 -13.95 15.25
CA ASP A 397 4.26 -12.56 15.70
C ASP A 397 3.13 -12.15 16.64
N ASN A 398 3.37 -11.12 17.46
CA ASN A 398 2.31 -10.50 18.25
C ASN A 398 1.64 -9.41 17.41
N ILE A 399 0.64 -9.82 16.62
CA ILE A 399 -0.01 -8.98 15.62
C ILE A 399 -0.72 -7.77 16.25
N ASP A 400 -1.49 -7.97 17.31
CA ASP A 400 -2.19 -6.87 18.00
C ASP A 400 -1.21 -5.83 18.53
N LYS A 401 -0.06 -6.29 19.04
CA LYS A 401 1.03 -5.39 19.41
C LYS A 401 1.55 -4.59 18.23
N ARG A 402 1.72 -5.21 17.06
CA ARG A 402 2.23 -4.49 15.88
C ARG A 402 1.22 -3.50 15.32
N TRP A 403 -0.07 -3.82 15.36
CA TRP A 403 -1.12 -2.88 14.96
C TRP A 403 -1.21 -1.68 15.90
N ALA A 404 -1.16 -1.90 17.21
CA ALA A 404 -1.12 -0.83 18.19
C ALA A 404 0.10 0.08 18.02
N GLN A 405 1.26 -0.53 17.76
CA GLN A 405 2.49 0.19 17.46
C GLN A 405 2.40 1.00 16.17
N LEU A 406 1.76 0.46 15.12
CA LEU A 406 1.51 1.17 13.88
C LEU A 406 0.55 2.35 14.08
N GLY A 407 -0.51 2.17 14.87
CA GLY A 407 -1.45 3.25 15.23
C GLY A 407 -0.74 4.43 15.88
N ARG A 408 -0.02 4.17 16.99
CA ARG A 408 0.77 5.20 17.69
C ARG A 408 1.79 5.90 16.80
N LEU A 409 2.49 5.13 15.96
CA LEU A 409 3.46 5.68 15.03
C LEU A 409 2.80 6.62 14.01
N LEU A 410 1.64 6.24 13.46
CA LEU A 410 0.91 7.08 12.53
C LEU A 410 0.40 8.36 13.20
N GLU A 411 -0.15 8.27 14.40
CA GLU A 411 -0.59 9.44 15.19
C GLU A 411 0.54 10.46 15.33
N GLU A 412 1.73 10.01 15.77
CA GLU A 412 2.88 10.90 15.96
C GLU A 412 3.37 11.52 14.64
N LEU A 413 3.41 10.74 13.55
CA LEU A 413 3.81 11.23 12.23
C LEU A 413 2.83 12.26 11.67
N LEU A 414 1.53 12.07 11.90
CA LEU A 414 0.46 12.98 11.49
C LEU A 414 0.53 14.28 12.29
N ASP A 415 0.72 14.20 13.61
CA ASP A 415 0.87 15.36 14.49
C ASP A 415 2.10 16.21 14.10
N LEU A 416 3.25 15.57 13.89
CA LEU A 416 4.48 16.27 13.48
C LEU A 416 4.35 16.93 12.11
N SER A 417 3.58 16.34 11.21
CA SER A 417 3.43 16.81 9.82
C SER A 417 2.23 17.74 9.61
N TYR A 418 1.39 17.97 10.63
CA TYR A 418 0.15 18.74 10.50
C TYR A 418 0.40 20.12 9.88
N GLY A 419 -0.36 20.44 8.82
CA GLY A 419 -0.23 21.71 8.10
C GLY A 419 1.08 21.91 7.33
N ARG A 420 1.88 20.85 7.12
CA ARG A 420 3.23 20.94 6.53
C ARG A 420 3.45 19.89 5.46
N LEU A 421 4.36 20.18 4.53
CA LEU A 421 4.93 19.15 3.66
C LEU A 421 6.17 18.57 4.34
N SER A 422 6.17 17.27 4.54
CA SER A 422 7.22 16.55 5.24
C SER A 422 7.82 15.44 4.39
N SER A 423 9.03 14.99 4.72
CA SER A 423 9.63 13.75 4.26
C SER A 423 9.94 12.88 5.48
N ILE A 424 9.48 11.63 5.45
CA ILE A 424 9.71 10.64 6.50
C ILE A 424 10.88 9.76 6.08
N VAL A 425 11.95 9.75 6.88
CA VAL A 425 13.23 9.12 6.50
C VAL A 425 13.67 8.11 7.55
N TRP A 426 13.99 6.90 7.10
CA TRP A 426 14.63 5.86 7.90
C TRP A 426 15.86 5.27 7.21
N ASN A 427 16.96 5.15 7.95
CA ASN A 427 18.23 4.63 7.41
C ASN A 427 18.36 3.09 7.47
N GLY A 428 17.31 2.37 7.89
CA GLY A 428 17.30 0.91 7.95
C GLY A 428 17.98 0.28 9.16
N LYS A 429 18.60 1.06 10.05
CA LYS A 429 19.32 0.55 11.23
C LYS A 429 19.01 1.31 12.53
N SER A 430 18.67 2.59 12.43
CA SER A 430 18.41 3.45 13.58
C SER A 430 17.09 3.08 14.27
N SER A 431 17.03 3.28 15.58
CA SER A 431 15.75 3.34 16.31
C SER A 431 14.96 4.61 16.00
N LYS A 432 15.48 5.53 15.20
CA LYS A 432 14.88 6.84 14.94
C LYS A 432 14.37 6.95 13.52
N LEU A 433 13.16 7.46 13.39
CA LEU A 433 12.60 8.02 12.16
C LEU A 433 12.81 9.54 12.18
N ILE A 434 13.26 10.10 11.07
CA ILE A 434 13.48 11.54 10.93
C ILE A 434 12.35 12.14 10.11
N VAL A 435 11.68 13.16 10.64
CA VAL A 435 10.69 13.97 9.92
C VAL A 435 11.37 15.26 9.47
N LYS A 436 11.46 15.46 8.16
CA LYS A 436 12.10 16.63 7.55
C LYS A 436 11.05 17.52 6.90
N ALA A 437 11.19 18.84 7.01
CA ALA A 437 10.41 19.75 6.19
C ALA A 437 10.84 19.62 4.73
N ARG A 438 9.87 19.43 3.84
CA ARG A 438 10.08 19.58 2.40
C ARG A 438 9.86 21.05 2.05
N ARG A 439 10.77 21.62 1.27
CA ARG A 439 10.46 22.88 0.60
C ARG A 439 9.36 22.58 -0.40
N ASN A 440 8.42 23.51 -0.56
CA ASN A 440 7.63 23.55 -1.78
C ASN A 440 8.63 23.71 -2.93
N GLU A 441 9.00 22.62 -3.58
CA GLU A 441 9.82 22.64 -4.81
C GLU A 441 9.06 23.29 -5.99
N TRP A 442 7.88 23.85 -5.71
CA TRP A 442 6.86 24.28 -6.64
C TRP A 442 6.29 25.68 -6.33
N ALA A 443 6.92 26.42 -5.40
CA ALA A 443 6.54 27.81 -5.08
C ALA A 443 7.37 28.82 -5.88
#